data_AF-A0A0U9H818-F1
#
_entry.id   AF-A0A0U9H818-F1
#
_cell.length_a   1.000
_cell.length_b   1.000
_cell.length_c   1.000
_cell.angle_alpha   90.00
_cell.angle_beta   90.00
_cell.angle_gamma   90.00
#
_symmetry.space_group_name_H-M   'P 1'
#
loop_
_entity.id
_entity.type
_entity.pdbx_description
1 polymer ?
#
loop_
_entity_poly.entity_id
_entity_poly.type
_entity_poly.pdbx_seq_one_letter_code
_entity_poly.pdbx_strand_id
1 'polypeptide(L)'
;MDQQQWYQERDQHLELMEVFVKHDTSAYGGRFAGGSIYNVEKYKADELIKNGDAIKVDVPELDKIKSKAGLIISKLEGDIKGVNDNHRLTVDAKQEDIDKLVSEAESELNDLNENYYNKTEELITNQKRSISSDLTGTTVDHLAVEQEVGILKSEIEMSPTFEEALNKISEKVTLMDTATARKFLSQFIEVKQILQEKRTGKPIEIVQLNRVYQEIKDASYTSKQAKINEKIEILESILNKKGLSNIIPPKFRIIKRRHMK
;
A
#
# COMPACT_ATOMS: atom_id res chain seq x y z
N MET A 1 -34.45 -14.14 18.76
CA MET A 1 -33.11 -13.57 18.52
C MET A 1 -32.71 -12.84 19.80
N ASP A 2 -31.71 -13.38 20.48
CA ASP A 2 -31.28 -12.90 21.80
C ASP A 2 -30.54 -11.58 21.68
N GLN A 3 -30.84 -10.62 22.56
CA GLN A 3 -30.15 -9.32 22.60
C GLN A 3 -28.63 -9.48 22.79
N GLN A 4 -28.17 -10.56 23.42
CA GLN A 4 -26.74 -10.85 23.58
C GLN A 4 -26.05 -11.25 22.26
N GLN A 5 -26.74 -11.92 21.33
CA GLN A 5 -26.19 -12.18 19.98
C GLN A 5 -26.08 -10.88 19.17
N TRP A 6 -27.03 -9.97 19.32
CA TRP A 6 -27.01 -8.67 18.63
C TRP A 6 -25.87 -7.76 19.10
N TYR A 7 -25.50 -7.80 20.39
CA TYR A 7 -24.32 -7.08 20.91
C TYR A 7 -22.99 -7.71 20.47
N GLN A 8 -22.90 -9.05 20.40
CA GLN A 8 -21.70 -9.72 19.90
C GLN A 8 -21.46 -9.49 18.41
N GLU A 9 -22.52 -9.41 17.60
CA GLU A 9 -22.41 -9.03 16.18
C GLU A 9 -22.03 -7.55 16.02
N ARG A 10 -22.58 -6.62 16.84
CA ARG A 10 -22.20 -5.18 16.79
C ARG A 10 -20.76 -4.88 17.17
N ASP A 11 -20.18 -5.57 18.15
CA ASP A 11 -18.80 -5.30 18.55
C ASP A 11 -17.77 -5.84 17.54
N GLN A 12 -18.11 -6.86 16.75
CA GLN A 12 -17.28 -7.29 15.62
C GLN A 12 -17.27 -6.26 14.46
N HIS A 13 -18.26 -5.36 14.40
CA HIS A 13 -18.38 -4.34 13.35
C HIS A 13 -17.52 -3.08 13.57
N LEU A 14 -16.75 -2.99 14.66
CA LEU A 14 -15.87 -1.84 14.95
C LEU A 14 -14.36 -2.14 14.85
N GLU A 15 -13.98 -3.40 14.59
CA GLU A 15 -12.58 -3.72 14.31
C GLU A 15 -12.19 -3.17 12.94
N LEU A 16 -11.34 -2.14 12.93
CA LEU A 16 -10.72 -1.61 11.73
C LEU A 16 -9.49 -2.44 11.38
N MET A 17 -9.39 -2.84 10.11
CA MET A 17 -8.23 -3.51 9.54
C MET A 17 -7.57 -2.61 8.50
N GLU A 18 -6.23 -2.58 8.50
CA GLU A 18 -5.45 -1.93 7.45
C GLU A 18 -5.35 -2.85 6.23
N VAL A 19 -5.86 -2.39 5.09
CA VAL A 19 -5.78 -3.11 3.81
C VAL A 19 -5.09 -2.26 2.75
N PHE A 20 -4.22 -2.89 1.97
CA PHE A 20 -3.61 -2.33 0.78
C PHE A 20 -4.47 -2.70 -0.43
N VAL A 21 -4.95 -1.71 -1.17
CA VAL A 21 -5.81 -1.90 -2.33
C VAL A 21 -4.95 -2.00 -3.59
N LYS A 22 -5.09 -3.08 -4.35
CA LYS A 22 -4.26 -3.34 -5.55
C LYS A 22 -4.68 -2.50 -6.74
N HIS A 23 -5.99 -2.36 -6.94
CA HIS A 23 -6.57 -1.70 -8.11
C HIS A 23 -7.69 -0.75 -7.68
N ASP A 24 -7.95 0.27 -8.50
CA ASP A 24 -9.06 1.18 -8.27
C ASP A 24 -10.38 0.39 -8.18
N THR A 25 -11.04 0.45 -7.03
CA THR A 25 -12.30 -0.26 -6.79
C THR A 25 -13.32 0.63 -6.09
N SER A 26 -14.60 0.41 -6.38
CA SER A 26 -15.70 1.07 -5.68
C SER A 26 -16.50 0.03 -4.93
N ALA A 27 -16.43 0.06 -3.60
CA ALA A 27 -17.14 -0.87 -2.73
C ALA A 27 -17.79 -0.11 -1.57
N TYR A 28 -18.96 -0.56 -1.13
CA TYR A 28 -19.70 -0.01 0.02
C TYR A 28 -19.92 1.52 -0.02
N GLY A 29 -20.13 2.09 -1.21
CA GLY A 29 -20.33 3.53 -1.38
C GLY A 29 -19.07 4.39 -1.27
N GLY A 30 -17.89 3.78 -1.09
CA GLY A 30 -16.58 4.43 -1.14
C GLY A 30 -15.85 4.19 -2.45
N ARG A 31 -14.91 5.08 -2.80
CA ARG A 31 -13.91 4.86 -3.84
C ARG A 31 -12.57 4.60 -3.19
N PHE A 32 -11.95 3.48 -3.55
CA PHE A 32 -10.63 3.08 -3.09
C PHE A 32 -9.67 3.17 -4.27
N ALA A 33 -8.61 3.96 -4.12
CA ALA A 33 -7.57 4.08 -5.11
C ALA A 33 -6.56 2.93 -4.95
N GLY A 34 -6.16 2.34 -6.06
CA GLY A 34 -5.06 1.37 -6.12
C GLY A 34 -3.76 1.98 -5.59
N GLY A 35 -2.93 1.15 -4.96
CA GLY A 35 -1.65 1.56 -4.36
C GLY A 35 -1.78 2.31 -3.03
N SER A 36 -2.97 2.37 -2.43
CA SER A 36 -3.21 3.08 -1.17
C SER A 36 -3.63 2.14 -0.04
N ILE A 37 -3.32 2.52 1.20
CA ILE A 37 -3.71 1.79 2.41
C ILE A 37 -4.89 2.48 3.07
N TYR A 38 -5.95 1.71 3.32
CA TYR A 38 -7.17 2.19 3.97
C TYR A 38 -7.41 1.46 5.29
N ASN A 39 -8.01 2.16 6.24
CA ASN A 39 -8.57 1.55 7.44
C ASN A 39 -10.04 1.28 7.17
N VAL A 40 -10.41 0.01 7.01
CA VAL A 40 -11.78 -0.40 6.72
C VAL A 40 -12.26 -1.38 7.78
N GLU A 41 -13.57 -1.43 8.00
CA GLU A 41 -14.16 -2.41 8.91
C GLU A 41 -13.82 -3.83 8.44
N LYS A 42 -13.55 -4.73 9.40
CA LYS A 42 -13.06 -6.09 9.15
C LYS A 42 -13.88 -6.86 8.11
N TYR A 43 -15.21 -6.81 8.18
CA TYR A 43 -16.06 -7.51 7.21
C TYR A 43 -15.89 -6.97 5.77
N LYS A 44 -15.65 -5.65 5.63
CA LYS A 44 -15.34 -5.01 4.34
C LYS A 44 -13.95 -5.39 3.85
N ALA A 45 -12.97 -5.44 4.78
CA ALA A 45 -11.62 -5.90 4.50
C ALA A 45 -11.62 -7.32 3.94
N ASP A 46 -12.31 -8.24 4.62
CA ASP A 46 -12.37 -9.65 4.28
C ASP A 46 -13.04 -9.86 2.92
N GLU A 47 -14.09 -9.09 2.58
CA GLU A 47 -14.73 -9.16 1.25
C GLU A 47 -13.78 -8.64 0.15
N LEU A 48 -13.10 -7.51 0.36
CA LEU A 48 -12.12 -6.97 -0.58
C LEU A 48 -10.95 -7.94 -0.81
N ILE A 49 -10.48 -8.60 0.26
CA ILE A 49 -9.42 -9.60 0.17
C ILE A 49 -9.90 -10.84 -0.57
N LYS A 50 -11.13 -11.31 -0.28
CA LYS A 50 -11.72 -12.48 -0.95
C LYS A 50 -11.92 -12.26 -2.45
N ASN A 51 -12.26 -11.03 -2.84
CA ASN A 51 -12.40 -10.64 -4.25
C ASN A 51 -11.05 -10.43 -4.95
N GLY A 52 -9.94 -10.42 -4.21
CA GLY A 52 -8.60 -10.19 -4.74
C GLY A 52 -8.24 -8.71 -4.96
N ASP A 53 -9.14 -7.80 -4.59
CA ASP A 53 -8.96 -6.35 -4.77
C ASP A 53 -8.02 -5.72 -3.73
N ALA A 54 -7.82 -6.40 -2.59
CA ALA A 54 -6.99 -5.91 -1.50
C ALA A 54 -6.17 -7.01 -0.82
N ILE A 55 -5.14 -6.58 -0.08
CA ILE A 55 -4.32 -7.44 0.78
C ILE A 55 -4.30 -6.86 2.19
N LYS A 56 -4.39 -7.73 3.19
CA LYS A 56 -4.16 -7.35 4.58
C LYS A 56 -2.72 -6.87 4.77
N VAL A 57 -2.55 -5.67 5.33
CA VAL A 57 -1.23 -5.17 5.71
C VAL A 57 -0.80 -5.88 6.98
N ASP A 58 0.19 -6.77 6.87
CA ASP A 58 0.75 -7.52 8.00
C ASP A 58 2.28 -7.38 7.97
N VAL A 59 2.81 -6.54 8.85
CA VAL A 59 4.25 -6.29 8.97
C VAL A 59 4.63 -6.37 10.45
N PRO A 60 4.94 -7.58 10.97
CA PRO A 60 5.12 -7.83 12.39
C PRO A 60 6.19 -6.95 13.06
N GLU A 61 7.22 -6.56 12.32
CA GLU A 61 8.28 -5.67 12.80
C GLU A 61 7.76 -4.26 13.10
N LEU A 62 6.88 -3.75 12.25
CA LEU A 62 6.25 -2.45 12.42
C LEU A 62 5.16 -2.51 13.50
N ASP A 63 4.42 -3.61 13.60
CA ASP A 63 3.37 -3.79 14.61
C ASP A 63 3.92 -3.79 16.04
N LYS A 64 5.16 -4.25 16.25
CA LYS A 64 5.87 -4.10 17.53
C LYS A 64 6.08 -2.63 17.91
N ILE A 65 6.44 -1.79 16.94
CA ILE A 65 6.63 -0.35 17.16
C ILE A 65 5.27 0.33 17.43
N LYS A 66 4.23 -0.02 16.66
CA LYS A 66 2.86 0.44 16.89
C LYS A 66 2.36 0.09 18.30
N SER A 67 2.62 -1.13 18.76
CA SER A 67 2.22 -1.59 20.10
C SER A 67 2.93 -0.82 21.21
N LYS A 68 4.22 -0.50 21.04
CA LYS A 68 4.95 0.36 21.98
C LYS A 68 4.37 1.77 22.06
N ALA A 69 4.03 2.37 20.92
CA ALA A 69 3.35 3.66 20.89
C ALA A 69 2.00 3.61 21.63
N GLY A 70 1.23 2.54 21.44
CA GLY A 70 -0.02 2.31 22.17
C GLY A 70 0.17 2.25 23.70
N LEU A 71 1.22 1.58 24.18
CA LEU A 71 1.54 1.51 25.61
C LEU A 71 1.88 2.90 26.20
N ILE A 72 2.64 3.72 25.47
CA ILE A 72 2.96 5.09 25.89
C ILE A 72 1.68 5.92 26.02
N ILE A 73 0.78 5.82 25.03
CA ILE A 73 -0.50 6.53 25.05
C ILE A 73 -1.37 6.08 26.22
N SER A 74 -1.49 4.76 26.46
CA SER A 74 -2.27 4.24 27.59
C SER A 74 -1.68 4.65 28.94
N LYS A 75 -0.34 4.69 29.07
CA LYS A 75 0.33 5.18 30.26
C LYS A 75 0.03 6.67 30.49
N LEU A 76 0.14 7.49 29.45
CA LEU A 76 -0.19 8.92 29.51
C LEU A 76 -1.65 9.16 29.90
N GLU A 77 -2.60 8.41 29.33
CA GLU A 77 -4.02 8.51 29.71
C GLU A 77 -4.24 8.17 31.19
N GLY A 78 -3.53 7.16 31.70
CA GLY A 78 -3.53 6.80 33.12
C GLY A 78 -2.95 7.92 34.00
N ASP A 79 -1.80 8.47 33.61
CA ASP A 79 -1.10 9.51 34.36
C ASP A 79 -1.91 10.82 34.39
N ILE A 80 -2.48 11.25 33.25
CA ILE A 80 -3.39 12.42 33.17
C ILE A 80 -4.62 12.22 34.06
N LYS A 81 -5.19 11.02 34.08
CA LYS A 81 -6.32 10.72 34.97
C LYS A 81 -5.90 10.84 36.44
N GLY A 82 -4.72 10.32 36.80
CA GLY A 82 -4.15 10.44 38.15
C GLY A 82 -3.94 11.89 38.59
N VAL A 83 -3.43 12.76 37.70
CA VAL A 83 -3.27 14.20 37.99
C VAL A 83 -4.63 14.88 38.16
N ASN A 84 -5.61 14.57 37.32
CA ASN A 84 -6.96 15.13 37.40
C ASN A 84 -7.69 14.71 38.68
N ASP A 85 -7.55 13.46 39.10
CA ASP A 85 -8.19 12.91 40.30
C ASP A 85 -7.49 13.37 41.60
N ASN A 86 -6.31 14.00 41.52
CA ASN A 86 -5.61 14.52 42.69
C ASN A 86 -6.27 15.80 43.23
N HIS A 87 -7.00 15.69 44.34
CA HIS A 87 -7.67 16.83 44.98
C HIS A 87 -6.74 17.83 45.68
N ARG A 88 -5.44 17.51 45.84
CA ARG A 88 -4.46 18.40 46.49
C ARG A 88 -3.88 19.45 45.55
N LEU A 89 -4.03 19.28 44.24
CA LEU A 89 -3.48 20.19 43.24
C LEU A 89 -4.51 21.26 42.86
N THR A 90 -4.04 22.49 42.71
CA THR A 90 -4.81 23.58 42.10
C THR A 90 -4.99 23.34 40.61
N VAL A 91 -5.95 24.03 39.99
CA VAL A 91 -6.20 23.92 38.54
C VAL A 91 -4.93 24.21 37.73
N ASP A 92 -4.18 25.24 38.13
CA ASP A 92 -2.94 25.64 37.45
C ASP A 92 -1.82 24.60 37.61
N ALA A 93 -1.66 24.02 38.82
CA ALA A 93 -0.67 22.98 39.07
C ALA A 93 -0.97 21.68 38.31
N LYS A 94 -2.26 21.32 38.18
CA LYS A 94 -2.68 20.18 37.34
C LYS A 94 -2.33 20.41 35.88
N GLN A 95 -2.53 21.63 35.38
CA GLN A 95 -2.24 21.97 34.00
C GLN A 95 -0.74 21.87 33.71
N GLU A 96 0.12 22.40 34.59
CA GLU A 96 1.57 22.33 34.42
C GLU A 96 2.08 20.88 34.42
N ASP A 97 1.55 20.04 35.32
CA ASP A 97 1.92 18.62 35.37
C ASP A 97 1.43 17.85 34.13
N ILE A 98 0.21 18.12 33.65
CA ILE A 98 -0.30 17.53 32.41
C ILE A 98 0.55 17.96 31.21
N ASP A 99 0.94 19.23 31.12
CA ASP A 99 1.73 19.74 30.00
C ASP A 99 3.14 19.11 29.97
N LYS A 100 3.76 18.89 31.14
CA LYS A 100 5.03 18.14 31.24
C LYS A 100 4.87 16.70 30.76
N LEU A 101 3.86 15.98 31.25
CA LEU A 101 3.58 14.60 30.84
C LEU A 101 3.31 14.49 29.34
N VAL A 102 2.58 15.45 28.76
CA VAL A 102 2.33 15.50 27.32
C VAL A 102 3.64 15.75 26.56
N SER A 103 4.48 16.69 27.01
CA SER A 103 5.76 16.98 26.35
C SER A 103 6.73 15.79 26.38
N GLU A 104 6.80 15.06 27.50
CA GLU A 104 7.63 13.85 27.61
C GLU A 104 7.13 12.76 26.66
N ALA A 105 5.82 12.49 26.67
CA ALA A 105 5.22 11.50 25.77
C ALA A 105 5.35 11.91 24.28
N GLU A 106 5.27 13.21 23.96
CA GLU A 106 5.49 13.71 22.59
C GLU A 106 6.92 13.43 22.12
N SER A 107 7.92 13.62 22.98
CA SER A 107 9.32 13.30 22.66
C SER A 107 9.50 11.81 22.39
N GLU A 108 9.01 10.95 23.28
CA GLU A 108 9.12 9.49 23.10
C GLU A 108 8.37 8.98 21.85
N LEU A 109 7.20 9.55 21.54
CA LEU A 109 6.45 9.21 20.34
C LEU A 109 7.14 9.69 19.07
N ASN A 110 7.83 10.84 19.10
CA ASN A 110 8.62 11.31 17.96
C ASN A 110 9.80 10.37 17.67
N ASP A 111 10.53 9.93 18.71
CA ASP A 111 11.62 8.97 18.56
C ASP A 111 11.13 7.63 17.99
N LEU A 112 9.98 7.15 18.46
CA LEU A 112 9.34 5.95 17.90
C LEU A 112 8.90 6.12 16.45
N ASN A 113 8.43 7.32 16.08
CA ASN A 113 8.02 7.61 14.71
C ASN A 113 9.23 7.65 13.77
N GLU A 114 10.35 8.25 14.20
CA GLU A 114 11.61 8.21 13.44
C GLU A 114 12.12 6.77 13.28
N ASN A 115 12.09 5.97 14.35
CA ASN A 115 12.44 4.54 14.29
C ASN A 115 11.51 3.78 13.33
N TYR A 116 10.21 4.08 13.34
CA TYR A 116 9.24 3.49 12.40
C TYR A 116 9.60 3.79 10.95
N TYR A 117 9.95 5.04 10.63
CA TYR A 117 10.37 5.44 9.28
C TYR A 117 11.65 4.73 8.86
N ASN A 118 12.69 4.81 9.69
CA ASN A 118 13.99 4.20 9.41
C ASN A 118 13.86 2.68 9.21
N LYS A 119 13.04 2.01 10.03
CA LYS A 119 12.78 0.58 9.89
C LYS A 119 12.03 0.24 8.61
N THR A 120 11.07 1.06 8.22
CA THR A 120 10.32 0.88 6.96
C THR A 120 11.27 1.01 5.75
N GLU A 121 12.16 2.01 5.74
CA GLU A 121 13.16 2.19 4.69
C GLU A 121 14.18 1.05 4.63
N GLU A 122 14.63 0.56 5.80
CA GLU A 122 15.51 -0.61 5.90
C GLU A 122 14.84 -1.83 5.26
N LEU A 123 13.57 -2.08 5.57
CA LEU A 123 12.80 -3.19 5.01
C LEU A 123 12.67 -3.07 3.49
N ILE A 124 12.35 -1.89 2.97
CA ILE A 124 12.28 -1.64 1.51
C ILE A 124 13.63 -1.96 0.86
N THR A 125 14.72 -1.49 1.45
CA THR A 125 16.07 -1.71 0.94
C THR A 125 16.45 -3.19 0.93
N ASN A 126 16.11 -3.93 1.99
CA ASN A 126 16.35 -5.37 2.09
C ASN A 126 15.54 -6.17 1.06
N GLN A 127 14.28 -5.79 0.82
CA GLN A 127 13.47 -6.40 -0.24
C GLN A 127 14.06 -6.10 -1.63
N LYS A 128 14.46 -4.85 -1.91
CA LYS A 128 15.09 -4.46 -3.20
C LYS A 128 16.38 -5.25 -3.46
N ARG A 129 17.23 -5.44 -2.45
CA ARG A 129 18.45 -6.26 -2.57
C ARG A 129 18.14 -7.72 -2.91
N SER A 130 17.06 -8.28 -2.35
CA SER A 130 16.65 -9.67 -2.59
C SER A 130 16.23 -9.92 -4.04
N ILE A 131 15.67 -8.90 -4.72
CA ILE A 131 15.36 -8.97 -6.16
C ILE A 131 16.64 -9.06 -7.00
N SER A 132 17.66 -8.28 -6.65
CA SER A 132 18.92 -8.22 -7.40
C SER A 132 19.71 -9.53 -7.35
N SER A 133 19.61 -10.30 -6.25
CA SER A 133 20.30 -11.59 -6.10
C SER A 133 19.64 -12.75 -6.87
N ASP A 134 18.38 -12.61 -7.29
CA ASP A 134 17.61 -13.68 -7.96
C ASP A 134 17.73 -13.65 -9.50
N LEU A 135 18.57 -12.79 -10.07
CA LEU A 135 18.72 -12.62 -11.52
C LEU A 135 19.57 -13.71 -12.20
N THR A 136 20.12 -14.65 -11.43
CA THR A 136 21.07 -15.66 -11.92
C THR A 136 20.46 -17.06 -11.82
N GLY A 137 19.83 -17.57 -12.88
CA GLY A 137 19.32 -18.95 -12.79
C GLY A 137 18.72 -19.62 -14.00
N THR A 138 18.47 -18.93 -15.12
CA THR A 138 17.85 -19.58 -16.29
C THR A 138 18.74 -19.42 -17.51
N THR A 139 19.11 -20.55 -18.13
CA THR A 139 19.65 -20.57 -19.50
C THR A 139 18.54 -20.11 -20.44
N VAL A 140 18.59 -18.83 -20.82
CA VAL A 140 17.65 -18.22 -21.76
C VAL A 140 18.23 -18.34 -23.16
N ASP A 141 17.44 -18.85 -24.10
CA ASP A 141 17.75 -18.73 -25.53
C ASP A 141 17.43 -17.31 -25.99
N HIS A 142 18.45 -16.47 -26.02
CA HIS A 142 18.30 -15.06 -26.38
C HIS A 142 17.81 -14.86 -27.81
N LEU A 143 18.12 -15.77 -28.74
CA LEU A 143 17.69 -15.64 -30.14
C LEU A 143 16.20 -15.92 -30.27
N ALA A 144 15.70 -16.96 -29.61
CA ALA A 144 14.28 -17.27 -29.60
C ALA A 144 13.45 -16.12 -29.00
N VAL A 145 13.92 -15.56 -27.87
CA VAL A 145 13.29 -14.39 -27.23
C VAL A 145 13.26 -13.17 -28.16
N GLU A 146 14.35 -12.89 -28.87
CA GLU A 146 14.41 -11.76 -29.81
C GLU A 146 13.48 -11.96 -31.01
N GLN A 147 13.36 -13.19 -31.51
CA GLN A 147 12.45 -13.51 -32.60
C GLN A 147 10.99 -13.37 -32.18
N GLU A 148 10.58 -13.87 -31.02
CA GLU A 148 9.20 -13.73 -30.53
C GLU A 148 8.82 -12.26 -30.32
N VAL A 149 9.69 -11.47 -29.68
CA VAL A 149 9.46 -10.03 -29.51
C VAL A 149 9.38 -9.31 -30.86
N GLY A 150 10.24 -9.68 -31.81
CA GLY A 150 10.21 -9.14 -33.17
C GLY A 150 8.89 -9.44 -33.88
N ILE A 151 8.43 -10.70 -33.86
CA ILE A 151 7.16 -11.13 -34.44
C ILE A 151 6.01 -10.34 -33.84
N LEU A 152 5.95 -10.24 -32.50
CA LEU A 152 4.88 -9.51 -31.83
C LEU A 152 4.87 -8.03 -32.21
N LYS A 153 6.03 -7.37 -32.26
CA LYS A 153 6.12 -5.98 -32.69
C LYS A 153 5.59 -5.81 -34.11
N SER A 154 5.96 -6.70 -35.03
CA SER A 154 5.42 -6.69 -36.39
C SER A 154 3.90 -6.93 -36.42
N GLU A 155 3.37 -7.84 -35.60
CA GLU A 155 1.92 -8.06 -35.47
C GLU A 155 1.18 -6.81 -34.97
N ILE A 156 1.74 -6.09 -34.00
CA ILE A 156 1.21 -4.83 -33.47
C ILE A 156 1.27 -3.73 -34.53
N GLU A 157 2.40 -3.60 -35.22
CA GLU A 157 2.61 -2.59 -36.26
C GLU A 157 1.67 -2.81 -37.45
N MET A 158 1.46 -4.06 -37.85
CA MET A 158 0.54 -4.43 -38.93
C MET A 158 -0.93 -4.39 -38.51
N SER A 159 -1.24 -4.23 -37.22
CA SER A 159 -2.62 -4.15 -36.77
C SER A 159 -3.28 -2.86 -37.28
N PRO A 160 -4.48 -2.95 -37.90
CA PRO A 160 -5.14 -1.81 -38.54
C PRO A 160 -5.68 -0.78 -37.54
N THR A 161 -5.95 -1.20 -36.30
CA THR A 161 -6.54 -0.33 -35.27
C THR A 161 -5.82 -0.44 -33.94
N PHE A 162 -5.95 0.60 -33.12
CA PHE A 162 -5.42 0.63 -31.75
C PHE A 162 -5.98 -0.51 -30.90
N GLU A 163 -7.29 -0.77 -30.97
CA GLU A 163 -7.95 -1.80 -30.17
C GLU A 163 -7.49 -3.21 -30.54
N GLU A 164 -7.34 -3.50 -31.83
CA GLU A 164 -6.81 -4.80 -32.27
C GLU A 164 -5.35 -5.00 -31.83
N ALA A 165 -4.54 -3.94 -31.91
CA ALA A 165 -3.16 -3.96 -31.45
C ALA A 165 -3.07 -4.25 -29.94
N LEU A 166 -3.92 -3.63 -29.13
CA LEU A 166 -3.98 -3.90 -27.69
C LEU A 166 -4.43 -5.33 -27.39
N ASN A 167 -5.46 -5.84 -28.09
CA ASN A 167 -5.96 -7.19 -27.88
C ASN A 167 -4.87 -8.23 -28.17
N LYS A 168 -4.08 -8.06 -29.24
CA LYS A 168 -2.94 -8.94 -29.54
C LYS A 168 -1.88 -8.91 -28.45
N ILE A 169 -1.59 -7.72 -27.91
CA ILE A 169 -0.65 -7.60 -26.79
C ILE A 169 -1.17 -8.36 -25.59
N SER A 170 -2.40 -8.09 -25.14
CA SER A 170 -2.96 -8.75 -23.97
C SER A 170 -3.05 -10.27 -24.15
N GLU A 171 -3.44 -10.76 -25.31
CA GLU A 171 -3.46 -12.21 -25.60
C GLU A 171 -2.05 -12.81 -25.48
N LYS A 172 -1.05 -12.20 -26.12
CA LYS A 172 0.32 -12.73 -26.12
C LYS A 172 0.98 -12.62 -24.75
N VAL A 173 0.78 -11.53 -24.03
CA VAL A 173 1.35 -11.30 -22.69
C VAL A 173 0.89 -12.38 -21.71
N THR A 174 -0.34 -12.89 -21.82
CA THR A 174 -0.81 -13.98 -20.95
C THR A 174 -0.08 -15.32 -21.16
N LEU A 175 0.52 -15.52 -22.33
CA LEU A 175 1.20 -16.76 -22.73
C LEU A 175 2.73 -16.65 -22.75
N MET A 176 3.26 -15.42 -22.63
CA MET A 176 4.70 -15.17 -22.65
C MET A 176 5.40 -15.76 -21.42
N ASP A 177 6.60 -16.28 -21.64
CA ASP A 177 7.53 -16.52 -20.56
C ASP A 177 8.16 -15.20 -20.05
N THR A 178 8.73 -15.25 -18.85
CA THR A 178 9.27 -14.07 -18.17
C THR A 178 10.42 -13.40 -18.93
N ALA A 179 11.26 -14.16 -19.66
CA ALA A 179 12.39 -13.58 -20.38
C ALA A 179 11.91 -12.80 -21.62
N THR A 180 10.93 -13.35 -22.34
CA THR A 180 10.26 -12.67 -23.46
C THR A 180 9.51 -11.43 -23.01
N ALA A 181 8.75 -11.51 -21.92
CA ALA A 181 8.06 -10.36 -21.34
C ALA A 181 9.04 -9.24 -20.90
N ARG A 182 10.20 -9.59 -20.33
CA ARG A 182 11.25 -8.60 -19.98
C ARG A 182 11.85 -7.92 -21.20
N LYS A 183 12.17 -8.68 -22.24
CA LYS A 183 12.69 -8.11 -23.50
C LYS A 183 11.63 -7.21 -24.14
N PHE A 184 10.37 -7.63 -24.17
CA PHE A 184 9.28 -6.84 -24.69
C PHE A 184 9.07 -5.55 -23.87
N LEU A 185 9.11 -5.62 -22.54
CA LEU A 185 9.05 -4.44 -21.65
C LEU A 185 10.21 -3.45 -21.93
N SER A 186 11.42 -3.96 -22.17
CA SER A 186 12.58 -3.11 -22.48
C SER A 186 12.40 -2.28 -23.77
N GLN A 187 11.56 -2.76 -24.68
CA GLN A 187 11.23 -2.11 -25.95
C GLN A 187 9.85 -1.40 -25.90
N PHE A 188 9.23 -1.27 -24.72
CA PHE A 188 7.89 -0.72 -24.60
C PHE A 188 7.76 0.73 -25.09
N ILE A 189 8.83 1.52 -25.05
CA ILE A 189 8.81 2.89 -25.59
C ILE A 189 8.50 2.87 -27.10
N GLU A 190 9.10 1.94 -27.85
CA GLU A 190 8.85 1.78 -29.28
C GLU A 190 7.44 1.24 -29.53
N VAL A 191 7.01 0.24 -28.77
CA VAL A 191 5.63 -0.30 -28.83
C VAL A 191 4.61 0.81 -28.55
N LYS A 192 4.87 1.66 -27.56
CA LYS A 192 4.03 2.80 -27.21
C LYS A 192 3.95 3.80 -28.36
N GLN A 193 5.04 4.06 -29.09
CA GLN A 193 5.02 4.94 -30.25
C GLN A 193 4.14 4.35 -31.37
N ILE A 194 4.33 3.07 -31.70
CA ILE A 194 3.49 2.35 -32.70
C ILE A 194 2.01 2.41 -32.31
N LEU A 195 1.69 2.20 -31.04
CA LEU A 195 0.33 2.31 -30.53
C LEU A 195 -0.19 3.74 -30.61
N GLN A 196 0.64 4.75 -30.28
CA GLN A 196 0.26 6.16 -30.33
C GLN A 196 -0.08 6.63 -31.76
N GLU A 197 0.62 6.15 -32.77
CA GLU A 197 0.33 6.45 -34.18
C GLU A 197 -1.06 5.95 -34.62
N LYS A 198 -1.56 4.90 -33.97
CA LYS A 198 -2.87 4.29 -34.26
C LYS A 198 -4.03 4.88 -33.45
N ARG A 199 -3.75 5.82 -32.54
CA ARG A 199 -4.75 6.39 -31.64
C ARG A 199 -5.73 7.31 -32.34
N THR A 200 -6.96 7.32 -31.85
CA THR A 200 -8.00 8.27 -32.29
C THR A 200 -8.06 9.52 -31.42
N GLY A 201 -7.25 9.58 -30.35
CA GLY A 201 -7.17 10.72 -29.44
C GLY A 201 -8.17 10.66 -28.29
N LYS A 202 -8.87 9.53 -28.11
CA LYS A 202 -9.83 9.35 -27.01
C LYS A 202 -9.08 9.23 -25.68
N PRO A 203 -9.60 9.84 -24.59
CA PRO A 203 -8.98 9.73 -23.26
C PRO A 203 -8.85 8.27 -22.76
N ILE A 204 -9.82 7.41 -23.11
CA ILE A 204 -9.84 6.00 -22.68
C ILE A 204 -8.64 5.20 -23.19
N GLU A 205 -8.07 5.59 -24.33
CA GLU A 205 -6.89 4.93 -24.91
C GLU A 205 -5.64 5.13 -24.04
N ILE A 206 -5.55 6.23 -23.27
CA ILE A 206 -4.45 6.45 -22.30
C ILE A 206 -4.55 5.44 -21.16
N VAL A 207 -5.76 5.22 -20.65
CA VAL A 207 -6.03 4.26 -19.58
C VAL A 207 -5.69 2.85 -20.05
N GLN A 208 -6.09 2.48 -21.27
CA GLN A 208 -5.78 1.18 -21.85
C GLN A 208 -4.28 0.98 -22.10
N LEU A 209 -3.56 2.02 -22.54
CA LEU A 209 -2.11 1.95 -22.72
C LEU A 209 -1.37 1.74 -21.39
N ASN A 210 -1.81 2.41 -20.33
CA ASN A 210 -1.27 2.21 -18.99
C ASN A 210 -1.57 0.80 -18.46
N ARG A 211 -2.76 0.26 -18.75
CA ARG A 211 -3.11 -1.12 -18.40
C ARG A 211 -2.19 -2.13 -19.07
N VAL A 212 -1.99 -2.03 -20.38
CA VAL A 212 -1.10 -2.92 -21.13
C VAL A 212 0.35 -2.84 -20.61
N TYR A 213 0.83 -1.64 -20.28
CA TYR A 213 2.13 -1.49 -19.64
C TYR A 213 2.24 -2.29 -18.34
N GLN A 214 1.22 -2.22 -17.47
CA GLN A 214 1.20 -2.99 -16.23
C GLN A 214 1.12 -4.50 -16.50
N GLU A 215 0.29 -4.95 -17.45
CA GLU A 215 0.19 -6.37 -17.81
C GLU A 215 1.56 -6.93 -18.27
N ILE A 216 2.28 -6.23 -19.14
CA ILE A 216 3.63 -6.63 -19.59
C ILE A 216 4.61 -6.60 -18.41
N LYS A 217 4.55 -5.56 -17.58
CA LYS A 217 5.42 -5.41 -16.42
C LYS A 217 5.22 -6.57 -15.44
N ASP A 218 3.99 -6.97 -15.17
CA ASP A 218 3.66 -8.08 -14.29
C ASP A 218 4.15 -9.42 -14.84
N ALA A 219 3.98 -9.67 -16.15
CA ALA A 219 4.50 -10.86 -16.83
C ALA A 219 6.05 -10.93 -16.83
N SER A 220 6.73 -9.77 -16.74
CA SER A 220 8.19 -9.67 -16.71
C SER A 220 8.82 -10.07 -15.37
N TYR A 221 8.01 -10.24 -14.32
CA TYR A 221 8.47 -10.68 -13.01
C TYR A 221 8.29 -12.18 -12.82
N THR A 222 9.27 -12.82 -12.16
CA THR A 222 9.05 -14.18 -11.65
C THR A 222 8.03 -14.15 -10.51
N SER A 223 7.37 -15.27 -10.21
CA SER A 223 6.41 -15.35 -9.09
C SER A 223 7.04 -14.94 -7.74
N LYS A 224 8.34 -15.17 -7.56
CA LYS A 224 9.11 -14.71 -6.40
C LYS A 224 9.31 -13.19 -6.42
N GLN A 225 9.71 -12.62 -7.56
CA GLN A 225 9.88 -11.17 -7.71
C GLN A 225 8.55 -10.41 -7.60
N ALA A 226 7.46 -10.92 -8.15
CA ALA A 226 6.13 -10.35 -8.02
C ALA A 226 5.72 -10.22 -6.54
N LYS A 227 5.94 -11.28 -5.74
CA LYS A 227 5.70 -11.24 -4.29
C LYS A 227 6.60 -10.25 -3.55
N ILE A 228 7.85 -10.07 -3.99
CA ILE A 228 8.76 -9.11 -3.37
C ILE A 228 8.35 -7.68 -3.74
N ASN A 229 7.98 -7.43 -5.00
CA ASN A 229 7.47 -6.13 -5.46
C ASN A 229 6.18 -5.75 -4.75
N GLU A 230 5.24 -6.68 -4.59
CA GLU A 230 4.01 -6.46 -3.83
C GLU A 230 4.31 -6.03 -2.38
N LYS A 231 5.29 -6.67 -1.73
CA LYS A 231 5.76 -6.26 -0.40
C LYS A 231 6.40 -4.87 -0.40
N ILE A 232 7.18 -4.53 -1.42
CA ILE A 232 7.77 -3.20 -1.57
C ILE A 232 6.68 -2.15 -1.74
N GLU A 233 5.68 -2.40 -2.58
CA GLU A 233 4.55 -1.48 -2.79
C GLU A 233 3.77 -1.26 -1.49
N ILE A 234 3.48 -2.32 -0.73
CA ILE A 234 2.86 -2.19 0.60
C ILE A 234 3.73 -1.30 1.52
N LEU A 235 5.04 -1.55 1.61
CA LEU A 235 5.95 -0.77 2.46
C LEU A 235 6.08 0.69 2.01
N GLU A 236 6.15 0.95 0.70
CA GLU A 236 6.19 2.30 0.13
C GLU A 236 4.87 3.05 0.42
N SER A 237 3.72 2.36 0.35
CA SER A 237 2.43 2.94 0.73
C SER A 237 2.32 3.19 2.23
N ILE A 238 2.92 2.35 3.08
CA ILE A 238 3.05 2.63 4.52
C ILE A 238 3.86 3.91 4.75
N LEU A 239 4.98 4.07 4.05
CA LEU A 239 5.85 5.24 4.14
C LEU A 239 5.09 6.51 3.69
N ASN A 240 4.37 6.43 2.57
CA ASN A 240 3.60 7.53 1.99
C ASN A 240 2.39 7.96 2.84
N LYS A 241 1.82 7.06 3.66
CA LYS A 241 0.73 7.37 4.61
C LYS A 241 1.17 8.28 5.77
N LYS A 242 2.43 8.75 5.80
CA LYS A 242 3.04 9.62 6.82
C LYS A 242 2.99 9.00 8.24
N GLY A 243 3.55 7.80 8.40
CA GLY A 243 3.98 7.26 9.69
C GLY A 243 2.86 6.99 10.72
N LEU A 244 3.20 6.99 12.01
CA LEU A 244 2.30 6.72 13.15
C LEU A 244 1.14 7.74 13.32
N SER A 245 0.94 8.65 12.37
CA SER A 245 -0.04 9.74 12.46
C SER A 245 -1.51 9.29 12.54
N ASN A 246 -1.80 8.03 12.22
CA ASN A 246 -3.11 7.39 12.48
C ASN A 246 -3.22 6.71 13.86
N ILE A 247 -2.09 6.47 14.52
CA ILE A 247 -2.01 5.82 15.85
C ILE A 247 -1.98 6.86 16.95
N ILE A 248 -1.41 8.05 16.70
CA ILE A 248 -1.54 9.20 17.59
C ILE A 248 -2.99 9.71 17.45
N PRO A 249 -3.88 9.46 18.42
CA PRO A 249 -5.27 9.79 18.25
C PRO A 249 -5.44 11.31 18.10
N PRO A 250 -6.46 11.78 17.35
CA PRO A 250 -6.80 13.20 17.26
C PRO A 250 -7.05 13.85 18.63
N LYS A 251 -7.24 13.06 19.70
CA LYS A 251 -7.28 13.55 21.09
C LYS A 251 -6.02 14.32 21.52
N PHE A 252 -4.83 14.00 21.00
CA PHE A 252 -3.63 14.83 21.20
C PHE A 252 -3.76 16.22 20.56
N ARG A 253 -4.39 16.33 19.39
CA ARG A 253 -4.71 17.63 18.77
C ARG A 253 -5.82 18.40 19.50
N ILE A 254 -6.72 17.69 20.21
CA ILE A 254 -7.83 18.29 20.96
C ILE A 254 -7.34 18.90 22.28
N ILE A 255 -6.38 18.27 22.96
CA ILE A 255 -5.72 18.87 24.15
C ILE A 255 -5.13 20.23 23.74
N LYS A 256 -4.39 20.30 22.64
CA LYS A 256 -3.87 21.57 22.11
C LYS A 256 -4.94 22.63 21.76
N ARG A 257 -6.15 22.23 21.36
CA ARG A 257 -7.25 23.14 20.98
C ARG A 257 -8.15 23.58 22.14
N ARG A 258 -8.21 22.82 23.23
CA ARG A 258 -8.94 23.23 24.45
C ARG A 258 -8.14 24.15 25.37
N HIS A 259 -6.81 24.20 25.21
CA HIS A 259 -5.91 24.96 26.08
C HIS A 259 -5.26 26.20 25.41
N MET A 260 -5.63 26.51 24.16
CA MET A 260 -5.27 27.77 23.47
C MET A 260 -6.43 28.79 23.40
N LYS A 261 -7.53 28.56 24.12
CA LYS A 261 -8.64 29.50 24.24
C LYS A 261 -8.85 29.93 25.68
#